data_AF-A0A1E4SE28-F1
#
_entry.id   AF-A0A1E4SE28-F1
#
_cell.length_a   1.000
_cell.length_b   1.000
_cell.length_c   1.000
_cell.angle_alpha   90.00
_cell.angle_beta   90.00
_cell.angle_gamma   90.00
#
_symmetry.space_group_name_H-M   'P 1'
#
loop_
_entity.id
_entity.type
_entity.pdbx_description
1 polymer ?
#
loop_
_entity_poly.entity_id
_entity_poly.type
_entity_poly.pdbx_seq_one_letter_code
_entity_poly.pdbx_strand_id
1 'polypeptide(L)'
;MKKTNLNSINDLRQATDENLSSVLSEFGYDESFLLVDTKLALGYLTVIIAGLLYYLDKKYSFQELYYVNLVAVVVYFLISGALLLINRRNKDVKYVGKTSKGEKIVISGWTDKFAPEYNIRVVVNGNEKNAAQTALEFKSFFDIIGYFNRDEFAKLLKVEIEKAGKKSI
;
A
#
# COMPACT_ATOMS: atom_id res chain seq x y z
N MET A 1 -14.80 -12.79 12.68
CA MET A 1 -14.61 -12.47 11.26
C MET A 1 -15.75 -11.57 10.81
N LYS A 2 -15.45 -10.48 10.09
CA LYS A 2 -16.48 -9.57 9.56
C LYS A 2 -17.16 -10.26 8.37
N LYS A 3 -18.49 -10.20 8.32
CA LYS A 3 -19.27 -10.66 7.17
C LYS A 3 -19.11 -9.63 6.05
N THR A 4 -18.65 -10.08 4.88
CA THR A 4 -18.40 -9.21 3.74
C THR A 4 -19.57 -9.31 2.75
N ASN A 5 -19.95 -8.19 2.15
CA ASN A 5 -20.98 -8.19 1.13
C ASN A 5 -20.44 -8.78 -0.18
N LEU A 6 -20.91 -9.98 -0.54
CA LEU A 6 -20.50 -10.70 -1.75
C LEU A 6 -20.82 -9.94 -3.05
N ASN A 7 -21.83 -9.06 -3.04
CA ASN A 7 -22.22 -8.28 -4.22
C ASN A 7 -21.40 -7.00 -4.37
N SER A 8 -20.58 -6.63 -3.37
CA SER A 8 -19.68 -5.47 -3.44
C SER A 8 -18.25 -5.95 -3.68
N ILE A 9 -17.78 -5.79 -4.92
CA ILE A 9 -16.37 -6.07 -5.28
C ILE A 9 -15.41 -5.23 -4.43
N ASN A 10 -15.81 -4.01 -4.07
CA ASN A 10 -15.02 -3.16 -3.19
C ASN A 10 -14.87 -3.75 -1.78
N ASP A 11 -15.95 -4.30 -1.22
CA ASP A 11 -15.94 -4.89 0.11
C ASP A 11 -15.15 -6.20 0.12
N LEU A 12 -15.30 -7.02 -0.93
CA LEU A 12 -14.51 -8.24 -1.13
C LEU A 12 -13.02 -7.93 -1.20
N ARG A 13 -12.63 -6.96 -2.03
CA ARG A 13 -11.24 -6.50 -2.13
C ARG A 13 -10.72 -6.00 -0.79
N GLN A 14 -11.49 -5.14 -0.12
CA GLN A 14 -11.07 -4.57 1.16
C GLN A 14 -10.86 -5.66 2.21
N ALA A 15 -11.78 -6.62 2.30
CA ALA A 15 -11.63 -7.74 3.23
C ALA A 15 -10.42 -8.62 2.88
N THR A 16 -10.13 -8.85 1.60
CA THR A 16 -8.90 -9.56 1.20
C THR A 16 -7.64 -8.78 1.59
N ASP A 17 -7.59 -7.47 1.29
CA ASP A 17 -6.47 -6.58 1.62
C ASP A 17 -6.20 -6.57 3.14
N GLU A 18 -7.26 -6.53 3.97
CA GLU A 18 -7.17 -6.54 5.45
C GLU A 18 -6.61 -7.87 6.00
N ASN A 19 -6.89 -9.00 5.35
CA ASN A 19 -6.39 -10.30 5.78
C ASN A 19 -5.03 -10.67 5.16
N LEU A 20 -4.58 -9.95 4.13
CA LEU A 20 -3.34 -10.22 3.41
C LEU A 20 -2.12 -10.18 4.33
N SER A 21 -1.99 -9.15 5.17
CA SER A 21 -0.87 -9.03 6.11
C SER A 21 -0.82 -10.18 7.09
N SER A 22 -1.97 -10.57 7.66
CA SER A 22 -2.06 -11.68 8.62
C SER A 22 -1.56 -12.99 8.01
N VAL A 23 -1.95 -13.29 6.77
CA VAL A 23 -1.54 -14.51 6.07
C VAL A 23 -0.05 -14.50 5.73
N LEU A 24 0.51 -13.33 5.39
CA LEU A 24 1.95 -13.21 5.09
C LEU A 24 2.84 -13.26 6.32
N SER A 25 2.35 -12.77 7.45
CA SER A 25 3.03 -12.93 8.74
C SER A 25 3.13 -14.40 9.16
N GLU A 26 2.11 -15.23 8.84
CA GLU A 26 2.20 -16.69 9.05
C GLU A 26 3.29 -17.35 8.19
N PHE A 27 3.63 -16.78 7.03
CA PHE A 27 4.74 -17.22 6.20
C PHE A 27 6.12 -16.70 6.65
N GLY A 28 6.20 -15.94 7.74
CA GLY A 28 7.44 -15.41 8.29
C GLY A 28 7.97 -14.14 7.60
N TYR A 29 7.09 -13.41 6.89
CA TYR A 29 7.41 -12.07 6.39
C TYR A 29 7.01 -11.01 7.40
N ASP A 30 7.95 -10.15 7.78
CA ASP A 30 7.68 -8.96 8.58
C ASP A 30 7.22 -7.81 7.67
N GLU A 31 6.07 -7.21 8.00
CA GLU A 31 5.52 -6.09 7.26
C GLU A 31 6.41 -4.85 7.40
N SER A 32 6.68 -4.19 6.28
CA SER A 32 7.46 -2.97 6.22
C SER A 32 6.57 -1.74 6.06
N PHE A 33 6.43 -0.96 7.13
CA PHE A 33 5.64 0.27 7.15
C PHE A 33 6.32 1.49 6.54
N LEU A 34 7.52 1.34 5.95
CA LEU A 34 8.31 2.46 5.42
C LEU A 34 7.54 3.37 4.46
N LEU A 35 6.66 2.81 3.61
CA LEU A 35 5.83 3.61 2.71
C LEU A 35 4.79 4.46 3.45
N VAL A 36 4.20 3.92 4.51
CA VAL A 36 3.24 4.62 5.35
C VAL A 36 3.96 5.68 6.18
N ASP A 37 5.07 5.30 6.82
CA ASP A 37 5.89 6.19 7.64
C ASP A 37 6.41 7.38 6.85
N THR A 38 6.86 7.17 5.60
CA THR A 38 7.32 8.25 4.73
C THR A 38 6.21 9.23 4.39
N LYS A 39 5.00 8.73 4.07
CA LYS A 39 3.85 9.60 3.79
C LYS A 39 3.44 10.38 5.05
N LEU A 40 3.46 9.72 6.20
CA LEU A 40 3.11 10.31 7.47
C LEU A 40 4.11 11.41 7.86
N ALA A 41 5.41 11.14 7.74
CA ALA A 41 6.46 12.11 7.99
C ALA A 41 6.35 13.34 7.07
N LEU A 42 6.13 13.13 5.75
CA LEU A 42 5.91 14.22 4.80
C LEU A 42 4.67 15.06 5.17
N GLY A 43 3.57 14.41 5.60
CA GLY A 43 2.38 15.10 6.08
C GLY A 43 2.61 15.91 7.35
N TYR A 44 3.35 15.37 8.33
CA TYR A 44 3.68 16.12 9.54
C TYR A 44 4.57 17.34 9.26
N LEU A 45 5.50 17.24 8.30
CA LEU A 45 6.32 18.38 7.88
C LEU A 45 5.47 19.54 7.36
N THR A 46 4.42 19.28 6.58
CA THR A 46 3.55 20.36 6.08
C THR A 46 2.76 21.03 7.21
N VAL A 47 2.31 20.27 8.20
CA VAL A 47 1.63 20.81 9.39
C VAL A 47 2.57 21.68 10.23
N ILE A 48 3.83 21.25 10.40
CA ILE A 48 4.85 22.04 11.11
C ILE A 48 5.10 23.36 10.39
N ILE A 49 5.27 23.34 9.06
CA ILE A 49 5.45 24.56 8.26
C ILE A 49 4.25 25.49 8.43
N ALA A 50 3.02 24.98 8.35
CA ALA A 50 1.81 25.78 8.54
C ALA A 50 1.74 26.42 9.94
N GLY A 51 2.09 25.66 10.99
CA GLY A 51 2.13 26.17 12.37
C GLY A 51 3.19 27.27 12.56
N LEU A 52 4.37 27.12 11.94
CA LEU A 52 5.42 28.14 11.97
C LEU A 52 5.02 29.41 11.23
N LEU A 53 4.40 29.29 10.06
CA LEU A 53 3.89 30.46 9.31
C LEU A 53 2.84 31.21 10.12
N TYR A 54 1.87 30.50 10.69
CA TYR A 54 0.85 31.10 11.54
C TYR A 54 1.45 31.83 12.75
N TYR A 55 2.49 31.27 13.36
CA TYR A 55 3.19 31.91 14.47
C TYR A 55 3.93 33.20 14.03
N LEU A 56 4.55 33.18 12.85
CA LEU A 56 5.24 34.34 12.28
C LEU A 56 4.25 35.45 11.88
N ASP A 57 3.14 35.09 11.22
CA ASP A 57 2.07 36.02 10.83
C ASP A 57 1.48 36.76 12.04
N LYS A 58 1.51 36.17 13.24
CA LYS A 58 1.06 36.84 14.47
C LYS A 58 2.04 37.91 14.97
N LYS A 59 3.33 37.83 14.61
CA LYS A 59 4.39 38.71 15.14
C LYS A 59 4.84 39.79 14.18
N TYR A 60 4.81 39.53 12.88
CA TYR A 60 5.37 40.40 11.85
C TYR A 60 4.30 40.93 10.90
N SER A 61 4.60 42.04 10.22
CA SER A 61 3.70 42.57 9.21
C SER A 61 3.82 41.80 7.90
N PHE A 62 2.74 41.74 7.12
CA PHE A 62 2.68 40.97 5.86
C PHE A 62 3.82 41.29 4.87
N GLN A 63 4.27 42.54 4.80
CA GLN A 63 5.36 42.95 3.91
C GLN A 63 6.71 42.30 4.25
N GLU A 64 6.98 42.07 5.54
CA GLU A 64 8.23 41.45 6.01
C GLU A 64 8.21 39.93 5.76
N LEU A 65 7.02 39.33 5.82
CA LEU A 65 6.82 37.90 5.62
C LEU A 65 6.57 37.49 4.17
N TYR A 66 6.41 38.43 3.24
CA TYR A 66 6.10 38.13 1.83
C TYR A 66 7.06 37.09 1.23
N TYR A 67 8.38 37.30 1.38
CA TYR A 67 9.38 36.37 0.86
C TYR A 67 9.39 35.04 1.62
N VAL A 68 9.12 35.05 2.93
CA VAL A 68 9.04 33.82 3.75
C VAL A 68 7.83 32.97 3.34
N ASN A 69 6.67 33.60 3.16
CA ASN A 69 5.44 32.96 2.69
C ASN A 69 5.62 32.41 1.27
N LEU A 70 6.26 33.16 0.37
CA LEU A 70 6.57 32.69 -0.98
C LEU A 70 7.45 31.42 -0.95
N VAL A 71 8.53 31.44 -0.16
CA VAL A 71 9.42 30.28 0.00
C VAL A 71 8.64 29.10 0.58
N ALA A 72 7.78 29.32 1.57
CA ALA A 72 7.02 28.26 2.20
C ALA A 72 6.00 27.61 1.25
N VAL A 73 5.33 28.39 0.39
CA VAL A 73 4.45 27.87 -0.67
C VAL A 73 5.22 27.02 -1.67
N VAL A 74 6.42 27.46 -2.08
CA VAL A 74 7.28 26.70 -2.99
C VAL A 74 7.69 25.37 -2.36
N VAL A 75 8.13 25.37 -1.10
CA VAL A 75 8.49 24.15 -0.36
C VAL A 75 7.29 23.22 -0.24
N TYR A 76 6.12 23.75 0.12
CA TYR A 76 4.89 22.97 0.21
C TYR A 76 4.51 22.33 -1.14
N PHE A 77 4.65 23.06 -2.24
CA PHE A 77 4.41 22.54 -3.58
C PHE A 77 5.35 21.38 -3.92
N LEU A 78 6.65 21.49 -3.59
CA LEU A 78 7.62 20.42 -3.80
C LEU A 78 7.30 19.17 -2.97
N ILE A 79 6.96 19.34 -1.68
CA ILE A 79 6.56 18.23 -0.81
C ILE A 79 5.30 17.54 -1.35
N SER A 80 4.31 18.33 -1.77
CA SER A 80 3.06 17.83 -2.35
C SER A 80 3.30 17.07 -3.66
N GLY A 81 4.18 17.59 -4.52
CA GLY A 81 4.59 16.92 -5.75
C GLY A 81 5.32 15.59 -5.50
N ALA A 82 6.24 15.56 -4.53
CA ALA A 82 6.92 14.33 -4.14
C ALA A 82 5.93 13.27 -3.61
N LEU A 83 4.97 13.68 -2.79
CA LEU A 83 3.93 12.80 -2.26
C LEU A 83 3.03 12.25 -3.39
N LEU A 84 2.68 13.08 -4.38
CA LEU A 84 1.94 12.65 -5.56
C LEU A 84 2.69 11.58 -6.35
N LEU A 85 4.00 11.77 -6.58
CA LEU A 85 4.85 10.80 -7.29
C LEU A 85 4.95 9.47 -6.52
N ILE A 86 5.15 9.53 -5.20
CA ILE A 86 5.21 8.34 -4.34
C ILE A 86 3.88 7.58 -4.37
N ASN A 87 2.75 8.28 -4.29
CA ASN A 87 1.43 7.67 -4.36
C ASN A 87 1.15 7.05 -5.73
N ARG A 88 1.54 7.73 -6.82
CA ARG A 88 1.31 7.24 -8.17
C ARG A 88 2.13 5.98 -8.47
N ARG A 89 3.38 5.91 -7.99
CA ARG A 89 4.23 4.71 -8.16
C ARG A 89 3.76 3.51 -7.35
N ASN A 90 3.19 3.75 -6.16
CA ASN A 90 2.81 2.70 -5.21
C ASN A 90 1.29 2.49 -5.12
N LYS A 91 0.52 2.87 -6.15
CA LYS A 91 -0.95 2.86 -6.10
C LYS A 91 -1.53 1.48 -5.80
N ASP A 92 -0.94 0.45 -6.41
CA ASP A 92 -1.45 -0.92 -6.33
C ASP A 92 -0.67 -1.76 -5.32
N VAL A 93 0.37 -1.21 -4.69
CA VAL A 93 1.18 -1.92 -3.68
C VAL A 93 0.37 -2.00 -2.39
N LYS A 94 -0.01 -3.21 -2.01
CA LYS A 94 -0.83 -3.49 -0.82
C LYS A 94 0.00 -3.98 0.35
N TYR A 95 1.08 -4.69 0.07
CA TYR A 95 1.95 -5.23 1.10
C TYR A 95 3.41 -5.18 0.65
N VAL A 96 4.28 -4.83 1.60
CA VAL A 96 5.73 -4.91 1.44
C VAL A 96 6.27 -5.66 2.64
N GLY A 97 6.79 -6.87 2.42
CA GLY A 97 7.37 -7.70 3.47
C GLY A 97 8.88 -7.82 3.35
N LYS A 98 9.55 -8.07 4.46
CA LYS A 98 10.95 -8.50 4.49
C LYS A 98 11.08 -9.79 5.30
N THR A 99 11.83 -10.75 4.79
CA THR A 99 12.24 -11.93 5.56
C THR A 99 13.49 -11.59 6.38
N SER A 100 13.73 -12.27 7.51
CA SER A 100 14.99 -12.12 8.28
C SER A 100 16.27 -12.40 7.46
N LYS A 101 16.15 -13.09 6.32
CA LYS A 101 17.24 -13.31 5.35
C LYS A 101 17.52 -12.11 4.42
N GLY A 102 16.78 -11.01 4.57
CA GLY A 102 16.93 -9.79 3.77
C GLY A 102 16.13 -9.78 2.45
N GLU A 103 15.41 -10.86 2.14
CA GLU A 103 14.57 -10.92 0.95
C GLU A 103 13.36 -9.99 1.07
N LYS A 104 13.13 -9.16 0.05
CA LYS A 104 12.01 -8.21 0.01
C LYS A 104 10.91 -8.76 -0.89
N ILE A 105 9.70 -8.91 -0.36
CA ILE A 105 8.52 -9.24 -1.14
C ILE A 105 7.62 -8.01 -1.28
N VAL A 106 7.14 -7.76 -2.49
CA VAL A 106 6.17 -6.71 -2.77
C VAL A 106 4.96 -7.35 -3.42
N ILE A 107 3.79 -7.18 -2.80
CA ILE A 107 2.53 -7.70 -3.32
C ILE A 107 1.66 -6.51 -3.70
N SER A 108 1.30 -6.49 -4.98
CA SER A 108 0.37 -5.54 -5.53
C SER A 108 -0.96 -6.22 -5.83
N GLY A 109 -2.06 -5.58 -5.48
CA GLY A 109 -3.41 -6.14 -5.57
C GLY A 109 -4.39 -5.13 -6.15
N TRP A 110 -5.13 -5.53 -7.18
CA TRP A 110 -6.18 -4.72 -7.79
C TRP A 110 -7.36 -5.57 -8.27
N THR A 111 -8.48 -4.91 -8.48
CA THR A 111 -9.71 -5.53 -8.99
C THR A 111 -10.30 -4.64 -10.06
N ASP A 112 -10.83 -5.23 -11.12
CA ASP A 112 -11.63 -4.50 -12.10
C ASP A 112 -13.05 -4.29 -11.59
N LYS A 113 -13.68 -3.19 -11.99
CA LYS A 113 -14.97 -2.73 -11.43
C LYS A 113 -16.12 -3.73 -11.59
N PHE A 114 -16.02 -4.63 -12.56
CA PHE A 114 -17.05 -5.61 -12.91
C PHE A 114 -16.53 -7.05 -12.93
N ALA A 115 -15.25 -7.27 -12.61
CA ALA A 115 -14.68 -8.62 -12.60
C ALA A 115 -14.71 -9.18 -11.17
N PRO A 116 -15.24 -10.37 -10.93
CA PRO A 116 -15.24 -11.04 -9.63
C PRO A 116 -13.87 -11.71 -9.34
N GLU A 117 -12.79 -11.05 -9.75
CA GLU A 117 -11.43 -11.56 -9.68
C GLU A 117 -10.53 -10.55 -8.96
N TYR A 118 -9.67 -11.09 -8.09
CA TYR A 118 -8.62 -10.36 -7.40
C TYR A 118 -7.30 -10.58 -8.12
N ASN A 119 -6.87 -9.57 -8.88
CA ASN A 119 -5.59 -9.61 -9.56
C ASN A 119 -4.48 -9.36 -8.55
N ILE A 120 -3.54 -10.29 -8.47
CA ILE A 120 -2.34 -10.17 -7.65
C ILE A 120 -1.09 -10.17 -8.52
N ARG A 121 -0.14 -9.33 -8.14
CA ARG A 121 1.22 -9.35 -8.66
C ARG A 121 2.19 -9.48 -7.50
N VAL A 122 3.01 -10.52 -7.54
CA VAL A 122 4.03 -10.81 -6.53
C VAL A 122 5.41 -10.54 -7.15
N VAL A 123 6.19 -9.68 -6.50
CA VAL A 123 7.57 -9.36 -6.88
C VAL A 123 8.49 -9.73 -5.72
N VAL A 124 9.47 -10.59 -5.98
CA VAL A 124 10.50 -10.99 -5.01
C VAL A 124 11.82 -10.29 -5.36
N ASN A 125 12.51 -9.75 -4.35
CA ASN A 125 13.80 -9.05 -4.44
C ASN A 125 13.84 -7.89 -5.45
N GLY A 126 12.70 -7.27 -5.74
CA GLY A 126 12.60 -6.14 -6.67
C GLY A 126 12.82 -6.51 -8.13
N ASN A 127 12.85 -7.79 -8.49
CA ASN A 127 13.03 -8.24 -9.86
C ASN A 127 11.68 -8.26 -10.59
N GLU A 128 11.28 -7.12 -11.14
CA GLU A 128 9.98 -6.96 -11.82
C GLU A 128 9.82 -7.87 -13.06
N LYS A 129 10.92 -8.35 -13.65
CA LYS A 129 10.90 -9.25 -14.81
C LYS A 129 10.37 -10.66 -14.47
N ASN A 130 10.53 -11.08 -13.22
CA ASN A 130 10.08 -12.38 -12.72
C ASN A 130 8.80 -12.28 -11.91
N ALA A 131 8.08 -11.17 -12.02
CA ALA A 131 6.83 -10.96 -11.32
C ALA A 131 5.81 -12.06 -11.71
N ALA A 132 5.29 -12.77 -10.72
CA ALA A 132 4.14 -13.65 -10.92
C ALA A 132 2.88 -12.79 -10.91
N GLN A 133 2.04 -12.91 -11.93
CA GLN A 133 0.77 -12.21 -12.03
C GLN A 133 -0.33 -13.23 -12.29
N THR A 134 -1.31 -13.27 -11.39
CA THR A 134 -2.39 -14.25 -11.41
C THR A 134 -3.68 -13.58 -10.94
N ALA A 135 -4.81 -13.97 -11.55
CA ALA A 135 -6.14 -13.56 -11.13
C ALA A 135 -6.73 -14.66 -10.23
N LEU A 136 -7.10 -14.31 -9.00
CA LEU A 136 -7.73 -15.21 -8.05
C LEU A 136 -9.23 -14.91 -7.97
N GLU A 137 -10.08 -15.89 -8.28
CA GLU A 137 -11.53 -15.71 -8.17
C GLU A 137 -11.94 -15.58 -6.70
N PHE A 138 -12.76 -14.56 -6.36
CA PHE A 138 -13.22 -14.36 -4.98
C PHE A 138 -13.95 -15.57 -4.40
N LYS A 139 -14.66 -16.34 -5.25
CA LYS A 139 -15.38 -17.56 -4.84
C LYS A 139 -14.46 -18.67 -4.30
N SER A 140 -13.18 -18.65 -4.65
CA SER A 140 -12.24 -19.69 -4.21
C SER A 140 -11.84 -19.55 -2.74
N PHE A 141 -11.95 -18.35 -2.17
CA PHE A 141 -11.58 -18.08 -0.78
C PHE A 141 -12.64 -17.30 0.02
N PHE A 142 -13.80 -17.02 -0.56
CA PHE A 142 -14.99 -16.54 0.16
C PHE A 142 -16.08 -17.60 0.16
N ASP A 143 -16.63 -17.86 1.35
CA ASP A 143 -17.78 -18.76 1.52
C ASP A 143 -19.08 -18.12 0.99
N ILE A 144 -20.10 -18.95 0.73
CA ILE A 144 -21.44 -18.56 0.24
C ILE A 144 -22.12 -17.57 1.19
N ILE A 145 -21.73 -17.57 2.46
CA ILE A 145 -22.26 -16.71 3.52
C ILE A 145 -21.48 -15.37 3.60
N GLY A 146 -20.36 -15.23 2.89
CA GLY A 146 -19.54 -14.01 2.85
C GLY A 146 -18.42 -13.96 3.88
N TYR A 147 -17.98 -15.12 4.36
CA TYR A 147 -16.82 -15.23 5.26
C TYR A 147 -15.54 -15.53 4.48
N PHE A 148 -14.45 -14.88 4.87
CA PHE A 148 -13.12 -15.07 4.28
C PHE A 148 -12.45 -16.32 4.84
N ASN A 149 -12.12 -17.27 3.96
CA ASN A 149 -11.38 -18.48 4.28
C ASN A 149 -9.88 -18.23 4.14
N ARG A 150 -9.20 -18.11 5.29
CA ARG A 150 -7.75 -17.80 5.33
C ARG A 150 -6.91 -18.95 4.81
N ASP A 151 -7.24 -20.19 5.15
CA ASP A 151 -6.43 -21.35 4.79
C ASP A 151 -6.38 -21.55 3.28
N GLU A 152 -7.52 -21.41 2.60
CA GLU A 152 -7.58 -21.51 1.14
C GLU A 152 -6.82 -20.36 0.46
N PHE A 153 -6.98 -19.14 0.97
CA PHE A 153 -6.22 -17.99 0.47
C PHE A 153 -4.71 -18.16 0.68
N ALA A 154 -4.29 -18.67 1.83
CA ALA A 154 -2.88 -18.96 2.15
C ALA A 154 -2.29 -19.99 1.19
N LYS A 155 -3.01 -21.08 0.88
CA LYS A 155 -2.58 -22.08 -0.10
C LYS A 155 -2.37 -21.47 -1.49
N LEU A 156 -3.34 -20.69 -1.97
CA LEU A 156 -3.26 -20.01 -3.26
C LEU A 156 -2.07 -19.05 -3.30
N LEU A 157 -1.90 -18.24 -2.25
CA LEU A 157 -0.80 -17.28 -2.17
C LEU A 157 0.57 -17.97 -2.12
N LYS A 158 0.69 -19.08 -1.38
CA LYS A 158 1.92 -19.87 -1.31
C LYS A 158 2.34 -20.40 -2.68
N VAL A 159 1.40 -20.91 -3.47
CA VAL A 159 1.67 -21.37 -4.84
C VAL A 159 2.19 -20.22 -5.71
N GLU A 160 1.63 -19.03 -5.58
CA GLU A 160 2.08 -17.86 -6.36
C GLU A 160 3.45 -17.32 -5.90
N ILE A 161 3.72 -17.34 -4.59
CA ILE A 161 5.03 -17.00 -4.03
C ILE A 161 6.09 -18.01 -4.51
N GLU A 162 5.80 -19.31 -4.50
CA GLU A 162 6.71 -20.34 -5.02
C GLU A 162 6.97 -20.19 -6.52
N LYS A 163 5.95 -19.84 -7.32
CA LYS A 163 6.13 -19.54 -8.74
C LYS A 163 7.02 -18.31 -8.97
N ALA A 164 6.83 -17.26 -8.18
CA ALA A 164 7.67 -16.05 -8.24
C ALA A 164 9.12 -16.34 -7.81
N GLY A 165 9.29 -17.15 -6.75
CA GLY A 165 10.60 -17.56 -6.22
C GLY A 165 11.38 -18.47 -7.18
N LYS A 166 10.72 -19.48 -7.77
CA LYS A 166 11.35 -20.39 -8.76
C LYS A 166 11.78 -19.68 -10.04
N LYS A 167 11.09 -18.61 -10.45
CA LYS A 167 11.50 -17.79 -11.60
C LYS A 167 12.71 -16.89 -11.30
N SER A 168 13.06 -16.70 -10.03
CA SER A 168 14.18 -15.86 -9.60
C SER A 168 15.49 -16.62 -9.40
N ILE A 169 15.52 -17.93 -9.70
CA ILE A 169 16.72 -18.80 -9.71
C ILE A 169 17.16 -19.01 -11.15
#